data_AF-A0A3E0DVS5-F1
#
_entry.id   AF-A0A3E0DVS5-F1
#
_cell.length_a   1.000
_cell.length_b   1.000
_cell.length_c   1.000
_cell.angle_alpha   90.00
_cell.angle_beta   90.00
_cell.angle_gamma   90.00
#
_symmetry.space_group_name_H-M   'P 1'
#
loop_
_entity.id
_entity.type
_entity.pdbx_description
1 polymer ?
#
loop_
_entity_poly.entity_id
_entity_poly.type
_entity_poly.pdbx_seq_one_letter_code
_entity_poly.pdbx_strand_id
1 'polypeptide(L)'
;MVGIVYQVALRHVWQPQGLQMVVDELLHSIIPILVIIFWAKYEKTKSVNYSQLLKWAIYPITYLAYILIRGSFSNFYPYPFVDVTKLGMTAVLTNSVVLVLIFIVISSLFIFIGKAIIKR
;
A
#
# COMPACT_ATOMS: atom_id res chain seq x y z
N MET A 1 -0.55 2.05 -3.90
CA MET A 1 -0.37 1.84 -2.45
C MET A 1 1.09 1.74 -2.07
N VAL A 2 1.84 0.74 -2.55
CA VAL A 2 3.26 0.54 -2.18
C VAL A 2 4.13 1.77 -2.44
N GLY A 3 4.03 2.39 -3.63
CA GLY A 3 4.75 3.63 -3.93
C GLY A 3 4.41 4.78 -2.97
N ILE A 4 3.14 4.97 -2.62
CA ILE A 4 2.73 6.03 -1.67
C ILE A 4 3.31 5.78 -0.28
N VAL A 5 3.16 4.56 0.23
CA VAL A 5 3.72 4.17 1.53
C VAL A 5 5.24 4.36 1.53
N TYR A 6 5.91 3.95 0.46
CA TYR A 6 7.35 4.14 0.35
C TYR A 6 7.71 5.64 0.37
N GLN A 7 7.13 6.45 -0.50
CA GLN A 7 7.47 7.87 -0.64
C GLN A 7 7.23 8.67 0.64
N VAL A 8 6.16 8.34 1.38
CA VAL A 8 5.78 9.07 2.60
C VAL A 8 6.47 8.50 3.84
N ALA A 9 6.49 7.18 3.99
CA ALA A 9 6.85 6.54 5.26
C ALA A 9 8.22 5.83 5.25
N LEU A 10 8.81 5.53 4.09
CA LEU A 10 10.03 4.70 4.03
C LEU A 10 11.23 5.38 3.37
N ARG A 11 11.03 6.27 2.39
CA ARG A 11 12.10 6.89 1.60
C ARG A 11 13.17 7.59 2.45
N HIS A 12 12.77 8.16 3.57
CA HIS A 12 13.66 8.89 4.48
C HIS A 12 14.47 7.98 5.43
N VAL A 13 14.06 6.72 5.61
CA VAL A 13 14.74 5.74 6.49
C VAL A 13 15.50 4.67 5.71
N TRP A 14 15.41 4.68 4.38
CA TRP A 14 16.03 3.72 3.49
C TRP A 14 16.97 4.42 2.50
N GLN A 15 18.26 4.10 2.54
CA GLN A 15 19.29 4.77 1.73
C GLN A 15 20.05 3.75 0.85
N PRO A 16 19.38 3.15 -0.15
CA PRO A 16 20.01 2.15 -1.01
C PRO A 16 21.10 2.79 -1.88
N GLN A 17 22.13 2.01 -2.23
CA GLN A 17 23.27 2.48 -3.04
C GLN A 17 23.50 1.56 -4.25
N GLY A 18 24.18 2.08 -5.27
CA GLY A 18 24.52 1.32 -6.48
C GLY A 18 23.27 0.75 -7.17
N LEU A 19 23.31 -0.53 -7.54
CA LEU A 19 22.18 -1.19 -8.22
C LEU A 19 20.91 -1.25 -7.36
N GLN A 20 21.03 -1.30 -6.04
CA GLN A 20 19.87 -1.34 -5.16
C GLN A 20 19.07 -0.04 -5.23
N MET A 21 19.75 1.10 -5.39
CA MET A 21 19.11 2.40 -5.57
C MET A 21 18.29 2.44 -6.87
N VAL A 22 18.86 1.91 -7.95
CA VAL A 22 18.18 1.85 -9.25
C VAL A 22 16.92 1.00 -9.17
N VAL A 23 17.02 -0.20 -8.59
CA VAL A 23 15.88 -1.10 -8.41
C VAL A 23 14.81 -0.48 -7.51
N ASP A 24 15.24 0.17 -6.43
CA ASP A 24 14.34 0.82 -5.49
C ASP A 24 13.54 1.96 -6.12
N GLU A 25 14.19 2.86 -6.87
CA GLU A 25 13.50 3.93 -7.61
C GLU A 25 12.61 3.39 -8.71
N LEU A 26 13.02 2.31 -9.40
CA LEU A 26 12.17 1.67 -10.41
C LEU A 26 10.88 1.12 -9.77
N LEU A 27 10.99 0.39 -8.66
CA LEU A 27 9.85 -0.28 -8.02
C LEU A 27 8.93 0.67 -7.26
N HIS A 28 9.48 1.72 -6.63
CA HIS A 28 8.71 2.58 -5.73
C HIS A 28 8.35 3.96 -6.29
N SER A 29 9.04 4.41 -7.36
CA SER A 29 8.76 5.69 -8.01
C SER A 29 8.25 5.51 -9.44
N ILE A 30 9.01 4.83 -10.31
CA ILE A 30 8.74 4.79 -11.75
C ILE A 30 7.57 3.85 -12.09
N ILE A 31 7.64 2.58 -11.68
CA ILE A 31 6.61 1.58 -11.97
C ILE A 31 5.22 2.02 -11.47
N PRO A 32 5.05 2.56 -10.25
CA PRO A 32 3.75 3.06 -9.81
C PRO A 32 3.14 4.11 -10.74
N ILE A 33 3.94 5.04 -11.27
CA ILE A 33 3.48 6.04 -12.23
C ILE A 33 3.09 5.37 -13.56
N LEU A 34 3.92 4.46 -14.06
CA LEU A 34 3.64 3.72 -15.30
C LEU A 34 2.37 2.87 -15.19
N VAL A 35 2.12 2.24 -14.04
CA VAL A 35 0.90 1.48 -13.78
C VAL A 35 -0.33 2.38 -13.81
N ILE A 36 -0.26 3.60 -13.27
CA ILE A 36 -1.36 4.57 -13.33
C ILE A 36 -1.64 4.98 -14.78
N ILE A 37 -0.59 5.27 -15.56
CA ILE A 37 -0.71 5.62 -16.97
C ILE A 37 -1.30 4.46 -17.76
N PHE A 38 -0.82 3.23 -17.52
CA PHE A 38 -1.31 2.03 -18.17
C PHE A 38 -2.80 1.81 -17.85
N TRP A 39 -3.15 1.86 -16.57
CA TRP A 39 -4.53 1.71 -16.11
C TRP A 39 -5.46 2.73 -16.77
N ALA A 40 -5.06 4.00 -16.84
CA ALA A 40 -5.86 5.06 -17.43
C ALA A 40 -6.06 4.90 -18.95
N LYS A 41 -5.09 4.33 -19.67
CA LYS A 41 -5.13 4.21 -21.13
C LYS A 41 -5.73 2.89 -21.64
N TYR A 42 -5.53 1.79 -20.92
CA TYR A 42 -5.74 0.45 -21.47
C TYR A 42 -6.69 -0.41 -20.65
N GLU A 43 -6.93 -0.10 -19.36
CA GLU A 43 -7.73 -0.97 -18.50
C GLU A 43 -9.24 -0.83 -18.74
N LYS A 44 -9.94 -1.97 -18.80
CA LYS A 44 -11.40 -1.99 -18.94
C LYS A 44 -12.06 -2.15 -17.57
N THR A 45 -12.27 -1.04 -16.87
CA THR A 45 -12.77 -1.05 -15.49
C THR A 45 -14.29 -1.33 -15.34
N LYS A 46 -14.99 -1.80 -16.38
CA LYS A 46 -16.45 -2.03 -16.38
C LYS A 46 -16.89 -3.05 -15.33
N SER A 47 -16.09 -4.09 -15.12
CA SER A 47 -16.40 -5.20 -14.20
C SER A 47 -16.05 -4.89 -12.74
N VAL A 48 -15.35 -3.78 -12.47
CA VAL A 48 -14.82 -3.47 -11.15
C VAL A 48 -15.86 -2.73 -10.31
N ASN A 49 -16.17 -3.27 -9.13
CA ASN A 49 -17.23 -2.79 -8.25
C ASN A 49 -16.77 -2.57 -6.82
N TYR A 50 -17.43 -1.65 -6.11
CA TYR A 50 -17.11 -1.31 -4.71
C TYR A 50 -17.22 -2.51 -3.75
N SER A 51 -18.03 -3.51 -4.07
CA SER A 51 -18.11 -4.76 -3.29
C SER A 51 -16.81 -5.57 -3.27
N GLN A 52 -15.90 -5.32 -4.22
CA GLN A 52 -14.59 -5.99 -4.26
C GLN A 52 -13.57 -5.36 -3.30
N LEU A 53 -13.83 -4.16 -2.77
CA LEU A 53 -12.91 -3.46 -1.86
C LEU A 53 -12.56 -4.31 -0.64
N LEU A 54 -13.57 -4.95 -0.02
CA LEU A 54 -13.35 -5.83 1.12
C LEU A 54 -12.49 -7.03 0.75
N LYS A 55 -12.71 -7.61 -0.43
CA LYS A 55 -11.89 -8.74 -0.93
C LYS A 55 -10.44 -8.33 -1.15
N TRP A 56 -10.20 -7.13 -1.69
CA TRP A 56 -8.84 -6.63 -1.88
C TRP A 56 -8.14 -6.30 -0.57
N ALA A 57 -8.89 -5.83 0.44
CA ALA A 57 -8.35 -5.55 1.77
C ALA A 57 -7.93 -6.82 2.53
N ILE A 58 -8.41 -8.01 2.14
CA ILE A 58 -7.97 -9.28 2.75
C ILE A 58 -6.45 -9.39 2.70
N TYR A 59 -5.83 -9.12 1.55
CA TYR A 59 -4.38 -9.28 1.40
C TYR A 59 -3.56 -8.43 2.40
N PRO A 60 -3.71 -7.09 2.46
CA PRO A 60 -2.96 -6.27 3.42
C PRO A 60 -3.34 -6.57 4.88
N ILE A 61 -4.59 -6.94 5.17
CA ILE A 61 -5.00 -7.30 6.55
C ILE A 61 -4.35 -8.62 6.98
N THR A 62 -4.35 -9.64 6.12
CA THR A 62 -3.70 -10.93 6.40
C THR A 62 -2.20 -10.75 6.57
N TYR A 63 -1.56 -9.95 5.70
CA TYR A 63 -0.13 -9.66 5.84
C TYR A 63 0.19 -8.89 7.12
N LEU A 64 -0.64 -7.90 7.48
CA LEU A 64 -0.51 -7.16 8.74
C LEU A 64 -0.63 -8.12 9.95
N ALA A 65 -1.64 -8.97 9.97
CA ALA A 65 -1.81 -9.96 11.03
C ALA A 65 -0.58 -10.87 11.13
N TYR A 66 -0.08 -11.37 9.99
CA TYR A 66 1.12 -12.19 9.94
C TYR A 66 2.35 -11.48 10.54
N ILE A 67 2.65 -10.23 10.14
CA ILE A 67 3.84 -9.53 10.64
C ILE A 67 3.71 -9.16 12.12
N LEU A 68 2.50 -8.89 12.62
CA LEU A 68 2.28 -8.60 14.03
C LEU A 68 2.42 -9.86 14.90
N ILE A 69 1.85 -10.99 14.47
CA ILE A 69 1.99 -12.29 15.14
C ILE A 69 3.45 -12.72 15.11
N ARG A 70 4.11 -12.68 13.95
CA ARG A 70 5.52 -13.04 13.84
C ARG A 70 6.40 -12.10 14.68
N GLY A 71 6.06 -10.81 14.71
CA GLY A 71 6.76 -9.81 15.51
C GLY A 71 6.66 -10.07 17.00
N SER A 72 5.52 -10.55 17.51
CA SER A 72 5.36 -10.82 18.95
C SER A 72 6.26 -11.95 19.47
N PHE A 73 6.70 -12.87 18.60
CA PHE A 73 7.65 -13.93 18.96
C PHE A 73 9.11 -13.56 18.68
N SER A 74 9.36 -12.72 17.66
CA SER A 74 10.72 -12.42 17.18
C SER A 74 11.25 -11.04 17.56
N ASN A 75 10.40 -10.17 18.11
CA ASN A 75 10.65 -8.73 18.30
C ASN A 75 11.07 -7.98 17.01
N PHE A 76 10.87 -8.59 15.84
CA PHE A 76 11.18 -7.99 14.56
C PHE A 76 9.90 -7.57 13.84
N TYR A 77 9.79 -6.27 13.58
CA TYR A 77 8.72 -5.67 12.79
C TYR A 77 9.32 -5.06 11.53
N PRO A 78 8.79 -5.36 10.33
CA PRO A 78 9.44 -4.99 9.07
C PRO A 78 9.36 -3.49 8.75
N TYR A 79 8.45 -2.74 9.37
CA TYR A 79 8.28 -1.32 9.13
C TYR A 79 8.18 -0.53 10.44
N PRO A 80 8.74 0.69 10.49
CA PRO A 80 8.77 1.49 11.72
C PRO A 80 7.37 1.86 12.20
N PHE A 81 6.41 2.07 11.31
CA PHE A 81 5.03 2.45 11.65
C PHE A 81 4.17 1.31 12.22
N VAL A 82 4.67 0.06 12.20
CA VAL A 82 4.03 -1.10 12.86
C VAL A 82 4.92 -1.73 13.93
N ASP A 83 5.97 -1.03 14.35
CA ASP A 83 6.91 -1.53 15.36
C ASP A 83 6.31 -1.40 16.77
N VAL A 84 5.77 -2.51 17.28
CA VAL A 84 5.13 -2.56 18.60
C VAL A 84 6.14 -2.30 19.72
N THR A 85 7.41 -2.66 19.53
CA THR A 85 8.45 -2.47 20.56
C THR A 85 8.76 -0.99 20.78
N LYS A 86 8.59 -0.16 19.74
CA LYS A 86 8.86 1.28 19.80
C LYS A 86 7.61 2.13 20.04
N LEU A 87 6.49 1.73 19.45
CA LEU A 87 5.26 2.53 19.43
C LEU A 87 4.20 2.05 20.44
N GLY A 88 4.31 0.81 20.90
CA GLY A 88 3.26 0.14 21.67
C GLY A 88 2.07 -0.29 20.80
N MET A 89 1.23 -1.18 21.35
CA MET A 89 0.15 -1.82 20.59
C MET A 89 -0.91 -0.81 20.11
N THR A 90 -1.30 0.14 20.95
CA THR A 90 -2.35 1.13 20.63
C THR A 90 -1.99 1.94 19.38
N ALA A 91 -0.78 2.51 19.34
CA ALA A 91 -0.33 3.32 18.20
C ALA A 91 -0.20 2.48 16.92
N VAL A 92 0.29 1.24 17.02
CA VAL A 92 0.37 0.32 15.87
C VAL A 92 -1.00 -0.01 15.31
N LEU A 93 -2.00 -0.25 16.17
CA LEU A 93 -3.38 -0.48 15.73
C LEU A 93 -3.98 0.76 15.07
N THR A 94 -3.75 1.96 15.64
CA THR A 94 -4.18 3.22 15.01
C THR A 94 -3.56 3.41 13.63
N ASN A 95 -2.24 3.26 13.50
CA ASN A 95 -1.53 3.36 12.23
C ASN A 95 -2.06 2.36 11.21
N SER A 96 -2.33 1.13 11.65
CA SER A 96 -2.87 0.06 10.82
C SER A 96 -4.27 0.39 10.28
N VAL A 97 -5.16 0.92 11.13
CA VAL A 97 -6.48 1.37 10.72
C VAL A 97 -6.37 2.50 9.71
N VAL A 98 -5.53 3.51 9.96
CA VAL A 98 -5.28 4.61 9.02
C VAL A 98 -4.81 4.09 7.67
N LEU A 99 -3.88 3.13 7.65
CA LEU A 99 -3.36 2.54 6.41
C LEU A 99 -4.45 1.80 5.62
N VAL A 100 -5.31 1.03 6.30
CA VAL A 100 -6.46 0.34 5.67
C VAL A 100 -7.48 1.34 5.14
N LEU A 101 -7.74 2.43 5.87
CA LEU A 101 -8.63 3.49 5.39
C LEU A 101 -8.08 4.17 4.14
N ILE A 102 -6.79 4.52 4.12
CA ILE A 102 -6.12 5.09 2.93
C ILE A 102 -6.22 4.10 1.75
N PHE A 103 -6.00 2.81 1.99
CA PHE A 103 -6.16 1.77 0.98
C PHE A 103 -7.58 1.76 0.38
N ILE A 104 -8.61 1.79 1.23
CA ILE A 104 -10.01 1.79 0.80
C ILE A 104 -10.35 3.07 0.03
N VAL A 105 -9.91 4.23 0.51
CA VAL A 105 -10.14 5.53 -0.14
C VAL A 105 -9.53 5.54 -1.53
N ILE A 106 -8.24 5.18 -1.66
CA ILE A 106 -7.56 5.16 -2.95
C ILE A 106 -8.23 4.15 -3.89
N SER A 107 -8.49 2.93 -3.42
CA SER A 107 -9.16 1.91 -4.24
C SER A 107 -10.55 2.37 -4.71
N SER A 108 -11.30 3.06 -3.85
CA SER A 108 -12.60 3.65 -4.20
C SER A 108 -12.47 4.74 -5.26
N LEU A 109 -11.45 5.60 -5.16
CA LEU A 109 -11.17 6.64 -6.15
C LEU A 109 -10.84 6.04 -7.52
N PHE A 110 -10.06 4.95 -7.58
CA PHE A 110 -9.79 4.25 -8.84
C PHE A 110 -11.08 3.68 -9.45
N ILE A 111 -11.95 3.06 -8.65
CA ILE A 111 -13.25 2.56 -9.13
C ILE A 111 -14.10 3.71 -9.67
N PHE A 112 -14.18 4.82 -8.93
CA PHE A 112 -14.94 6.00 -9.33
C PHE A 112 -14.45 6.57 -10.67
N ILE A 113 -13.14 6.82 -10.79
CA ILE A 113 -12.53 7.37 -12.00
C ILE A 113 -12.72 6.41 -13.17
N GLY A 114 -12.50 5.11 -12.97
CA GLY A 114 -12.69 4.11 -14.02
C GLY A 114 -14.12 4.09 -14.56
N LYS A 115 -15.12 4.14 -13.66
CA LYS A 115 -16.53 4.23 -14.05
C LYS A 115 -16.85 5.53 -14.79
N ALA A 116 -16.22 6.65 -14.41
CA ALA A 116 -16.42 7.94 -15.07
C ALA A 116 -15.81 7.99 -16.49
N ILE A 117 -14.65 7.38 -16.70
CA ILE A 117 -14.00 7.29 -18.02
C ILE A 117 -14.85 6.49 -19.00
N ILE A 118 -15.44 5.38 -18.56
CA ILE A 118 -16.26 4.49 -19.40
C ILE A 118 -17.60 5.10 -19.80
N LYS A 119 -18.15 6.00 -18.98
CA LYS A 119 -19.46 6.63 -19.24
C LYS A 119 -19.37 7.68 -20.36
N ARG A 120 -18.17 8.13 -20.73
CA ARG A 120 -17.90 8.97 -21.91
C ARG A 120 -17.78 8.10 -23.16
#